data_AF-A0A8T6BTS9-F1
#
_entry.id   AF-A0A8T6BTS9-F1
#
_cell.length_a   1.000
_cell.length_b   1.000
_cell.length_c   1.000
_cell.angle_alpha   90.00
_cell.angle_beta   90.00
_cell.angle_gamma   90.00
#
_symmetry.space_group_name_H-M   'P 1'
#
loop_
_entity.id
_entity.type
_entity.pdbx_description
1 polymer ?
#
loop_
_entity_poly.entity_id
_entity_poly.type
_entity_poly.pdbx_seq_one_letter_code
_entity_poly.pdbx_strand_id
1 'polypeptide(L)'
;NQIDLFVLALQHYAERKMLLVVAISLAGGIGIFTLVFFTLRRIRHQVVAPLNQLVTASQRIEHGQFDSPPLDTSLPNELGLLAKTFNQMSSELHKLYLSLEASVEEKTRDLHEAKRRLEVLYQCSQALNTSQIDVHCFRHILQIVRDNEAAEYLELNVGDNWRISEGKPNPELPMQILPVTMQETVYGELHWQNSHVSSSEPLLNSVSSMLGRGLYFNQAQKHFQQLLLMEERATIARELHDSLAQVLSYLRIQLTLLKRSIPEDNATAQSIMADFSQALNDAYRQLRE
;
A
#
# COMPACT_ATOMS: atom_id res chain seq x y z
N ASN A 1 104.26 41.93 -51.25
CA ASN A 1 103.17 42.31 -52.19
C ASN A 1 102.49 41.20 -52.97
N GLN A 2 103.16 40.22 -53.62
CA GLN A 2 102.42 39.09 -54.26
C GLN A 2 102.01 37.99 -53.27
N ILE A 3 102.85 37.72 -52.26
CA ILE A 3 102.58 36.73 -51.21
C ILE A 3 101.41 37.18 -50.34
N ASP A 4 101.38 38.44 -49.94
CA ASP A 4 100.29 39.00 -49.11
C ASP A 4 98.93 38.95 -49.84
N LEU A 5 98.93 39.20 -51.15
CA LEU A 5 97.72 39.15 -51.98
C LEU A 5 97.21 37.71 -52.17
N PHE A 6 98.12 36.74 -52.26
CA PHE A 6 97.78 35.32 -52.29
C PHE A 6 97.22 34.83 -50.94
N VAL A 7 97.85 35.23 -49.83
CA VAL A 7 97.36 34.91 -48.47
C VAL A 7 95.99 35.53 -48.24
N LEU A 8 95.77 36.78 -48.64
CA LEU A 8 94.48 37.46 -48.51
C LEU A 8 93.38 36.81 -49.36
N ALA A 9 93.71 36.38 -50.59
CA ALA A 9 92.78 35.66 -51.45
C ALA A 9 92.41 34.27 -50.90
N LEU A 10 93.38 33.57 -50.31
CA LEU A 10 93.17 32.27 -49.68
C LEU A 10 92.33 32.40 -48.39
N GLN A 11 92.53 33.48 -47.64
CA GLN A 11 91.72 33.84 -46.48
C GLN A 11 90.26 34.14 -46.87
N HIS A 12 90.03 35.01 -47.87
CA HIS A 12 88.68 35.29 -48.37
C HIS A 12 87.96 34.05 -48.93
N TYR A 13 88.70 33.14 -49.58
CA TYR A 13 88.15 31.88 -50.09
C TYR A 13 87.72 30.94 -48.95
N ALA A 14 88.51 30.86 -47.88
CA ALA A 14 88.19 30.08 -46.68
C ALA A 14 86.98 30.67 -45.93
N GLU A 15 86.94 32.00 -45.74
CA GLU A 15 85.82 32.71 -45.09
C GLU A 15 84.49 32.47 -45.81
N ARG A 16 84.49 32.50 -47.15
CA ARG A 16 83.27 32.27 -47.96
C ARG A 16 82.76 30.81 -47.87
N LYS A 17 83.67 29.82 -47.82
CA LYS A 17 83.28 28.41 -47.61
C LYS A 17 82.72 28.18 -46.21
N MET A 18 83.35 28.78 -45.19
CA MET A 18 82.89 28.69 -43.80
C MET A 18 81.48 29.29 -43.65
N LEU A 19 81.23 30.46 -44.25
CA LEU A 19 79.91 31.08 -44.26
C LEU A 19 78.85 30.22 -44.96
N LEU A 20 79.18 29.56 -46.08
CA LEU A 20 78.24 28.65 -46.75
C LEU A 20 77.90 27.43 -45.90
N VAL A 21 78.89 26.83 -45.23
CA VAL A 21 78.65 25.69 -44.32
C VAL A 21 77.76 26.10 -43.15
N VAL A 22 78.00 27.26 -42.55
CA VAL A 22 77.16 27.81 -41.47
C VAL A 22 75.74 28.13 -41.96
N ALA A 23 75.59 28.66 -43.17
CA ALA A 23 74.27 28.96 -43.73
C ALA A 23 73.46 27.67 -43.99
N ILE A 24 74.09 26.62 -44.52
CA ILE A 24 73.45 25.32 -44.78
C ILE A 24 73.07 24.63 -43.46
N SER A 25 73.94 24.65 -42.45
CA SER A 25 73.64 24.05 -41.15
C SER A 25 72.53 24.79 -40.42
N LEU A 26 72.48 26.12 -40.51
CA LEU A 26 71.41 26.94 -39.95
C LEU A 26 70.08 26.67 -40.66
N ALA A 27 70.08 26.61 -42.00
CA ALA A 27 68.89 26.27 -42.79
C ALA A 27 68.38 24.85 -42.45
N GLY A 28 69.29 23.88 -42.30
CA GLY A 28 68.96 22.53 -41.84
C GLY A 28 68.35 22.52 -40.44
N GLY A 29 68.92 23.29 -39.51
CA GLY A 29 68.41 23.45 -38.15
C GLY A 29 66.99 24.05 -38.11
N ILE A 30 66.74 25.10 -38.90
CA ILE A 30 65.41 25.70 -39.06
C ILE A 30 64.43 24.70 -39.68
N GLY A 31 64.87 23.92 -40.68
CA GLY A 31 64.05 22.87 -41.29
C GLY A 31 63.62 21.79 -40.30
N ILE A 32 64.55 21.29 -39.48
CA ILE A 32 64.24 20.30 -38.44
C ILE A 32 63.30 20.92 -37.39
N PHE A 33 63.59 22.14 -36.94
CA PHE A 33 62.77 22.83 -35.94
C PHE A 33 61.33 23.03 -36.42
N THR A 34 61.14 23.47 -37.66
CA THR A 34 59.80 23.66 -38.25
C THR A 34 59.05 22.33 -38.42
N LEU A 35 59.74 21.26 -38.82
CA LEU A 35 59.16 19.93 -38.93
C LEU A 35 58.71 19.40 -37.56
N VAL A 36 59.56 19.50 -36.53
CA VAL A 36 59.23 19.09 -35.15
C VAL A 36 58.06 19.92 -34.59
N PHE A 37 58.06 21.22 -34.83
CA PHE A 37 56.97 22.09 -34.40
C PHE A 37 55.64 21.71 -35.05
N PHE A 38 55.66 21.42 -36.35
CA PHE A 38 54.46 21.01 -37.08
C PHE A 38 53.94 19.63 -36.64
N THR A 39 54.83 18.65 -36.43
CA THR A 39 54.44 17.32 -35.95
C THR A 39 53.88 17.37 -34.53
N LEU A 40 54.50 18.11 -33.61
CA LEU A 40 53.98 18.31 -32.26
C LEU A 40 52.60 19.00 -32.27
N ARG A 41 52.44 20.04 -33.10
CA ARG A 41 51.16 20.74 -33.23
C ARG A 41 50.08 19.81 -33.77
N ARG A 42 50.42 18.95 -34.74
CA ARG A 42 49.48 17.97 -35.30
C ARG A 42 49.08 16.90 -34.28
N ILE A 43 50.03 16.33 -33.53
CA ILE A 43 49.76 15.37 -32.45
C ILE A 43 48.84 15.98 -31.39
N ARG A 44 49.13 17.23 -30.98
CA ARG A 44 48.31 17.91 -29.97
C ARG A 44 46.86 18.09 -30.43
N HIS A 45 46.62 18.48 -31.68
CA HIS A 45 45.28 18.74 -32.19
C HIS A 45 44.53 17.49 -32.65
N GLN A 46 45.21 16.48 -33.22
CA GLN A 46 44.56 15.29 -33.80
C GLN A 46 44.52 14.09 -32.83
N VAL A 47 45.30 14.11 -31.75
CA VAL A 47 45.41 12.98 -30.81
C VAL A 47 45.15 13.42 -29.37
N VAL A 48 45.94 14.36 -28.82
CA VAL A 48 45.89 14.67 -27.38
C VAL A 48 44.59 15.38 -27.00
N ALA A 49 44.18 16.42 -27.73
CA ALA A 49 42.97 17.16 -27.40
C ALA A 49 41.69 16.30 -27.51
N PRO A 50 41.48 15.51 -28.57
CA PRO A 50 40.30 14.63 -28.67
C PRO A 50 40.30 13.50 -27.64
N LEU A 51 41.48 12.97 -27.28
CA LEU A 51 41.58 11.95 -26.23
C LEU A 51 41.19 12.51 -24.86
N ASN A 52 41.62 13.72 -24.51
CA ASN A 52 41.20 14.38 -23.28
C ASN A 52 39.68 14.65 -23.26
N GLN A 53 39.08 14.98 -24.41
CA GLN A 53 37.63 15.12 -24.52
C GLN A 53 36.89 13.80 -24.28
N LEU A 54 37.38 12.69 -24.86
CA LEU A 54 36.85 11.34 -24.61
C LEU A 54 36.92 10.94 -23.13
N VAL A 55 38.04 11.21 -22.46
CA VAL A 55 38.21 10.93 -21.02
C VAL A 55 37.21 11.76 -20.21
N THR A 56 37.11 13.06 -20.51
CA THR A 56 36.19 13.97 -19.82
C THR A 56 34.74 13.53 -20.01
N ALA A 57 34.34 13.16 -21.23
CA ALA A 57 33.00 12.69 -21.50
C ALA A 57 32.70 11.34 -20.80
N SER A 58 33.67 10.43 -20.76
CA SER A 58 33.54 9.16 -20.04
C SER A 58 33.29 9.36 -18.55
N GLN A 59 34.05 10.27 -17.91
CA GLN A 59 33.86 10.62 -16.49
C GLN A 59 32.48 11.24 -16.23
N ARG A 60 31.95 12.01 -17.17
CA ARG A 60 30.60 12.59 -17.02
C ARG A 60 29.50 11.55 -17.11
N ILE A 61 29.59 10.63 -18.07
CA ILE A 61 28.66 9.50 -18.19
C ILE A 61 28.71 8.62 -16.93
N GLU A 62 29.89 8.39 -16.37
CA GLU A 62 30.07 7.67 -15.10
C GLU A 62 29.27 8.31 -13.95
N HIS A 63 29.14 9.63 -13.94
CA HIS A 63 28.37 10.38 -12.94
C HIS A 63 26.91 10.66 -13.37
N GLY A 64 26.41 9.98 -14.41
CA GLY A 64 25.03 10.13 -14.89
C GLY A 64 24.72 11.45 -15.62
N GLN A 65 25.75 12.19 -16.06
CA GLN A 65 25.58 13.47 -16.76
C GLN A 65 25.55 13.26 -18.27
N PHE A 66 24.34 13.20 -18.85
CA PHE A 66 24.13 12.95 -20.29
C PHE A 66 23.91 14.21 -21.12
N ASP A 67 23.68 15.38 -20.51
CA ASP A 67 23.38 16.66 -21.20
C ASP A 67 24.63 17.35 -21.79
N SER A 68 25.74 16.63 -21.90
CA SER A 68 26.98 17.20 -22.45
C SER A 68 26.91 17.33 -23.97
N PRO A 69 27.56 18.37 -24.55
CA PRO A 69 27.75 18.44 -26.00
C PRO A 69 28.40 17.16 -26.54
N PRO A 70 27.94 16.63 -27.68
CA PRO A 70 28.52 15.43 -28.27
C PRO A 70 29.97 15.66 -28.65
N LEU A 71 30.78 14.59 -28.59
CA LEU A 71 32.17 14.64 -29.01
C LEU A 71 32.27 14.97 -30.50
N ASP A 72 33.30 15.73 -30.86
CA ASP A 72 33.57 16.06 -32.26
C ASP A 72 33.95 14.79 -33.05
N THR A 73 33.22 14.54 -34.13
CA THR A 73 33.40 13.38 -35.02
C THR A 73 34.03 13.74 -36.36
N SER A 74 34.46 15.00 -36.53
CA SER A 74 35.00 15.52 -37.80
C SER A 74 36.40 14.99 -38.14
N LEU A 75 37.10 14.38 -37.18
CA LEU A 75 38.46 13.88 -37.39
C LEU A 75 38.46 12.67 -38.32
N PRO A 76 39.24 12.70 -39.41
CA PRO A 76 39.34 11.59 -40.37
C PRO A 76 40.32 10.51 -39.89
N ASN A 77 40.30 10.16 -38.60
CA ASN A 77 41.15 9.15 -37.99
C ASN A 77 40.35 8.27 -37.00
N GLU A 78 41.03 7.34 -36.34
CA GLU A 78 40.45 6.39 -35.39
C GLU A 78 39.78 7.08 -34.20
N LEU A 79 40.28 8.25 -33.78
CA LEU A 79 39.67 9.02 -32.69
C LEU A 79 38.31 9.60 -33.10
N GLY A 80 38.13 9.98 -34.37
CA GLY A 80 36.82 10.40 -34.89
C GLY A 80 35.82 9.24 -34.90
N LEU A 81 36.26 8.02 -35.23
CA LEU A 81 35.42 6.83 -35.13
C LEU A 81 35.06 6.52 -33.68
N LEU A 82 36.02 6.61 -32.75
CA LEU A 82 35.77 6.42 -31.31
C LEU A 82 34.81 7.47 -30.75
N ALA A 83 34.94 8.74 -31.16
CA ALA A 83 33.99 9.78 -30.79
C ALA A 83 32.57 9.43 -31.28
N LYS A 84 32.44 8.90 -32.50
CA LYS A 84 31.15 8.47 -33.06
C LYS A 84 30.55 7.31 -32.27
N THR A 85 31.32 6.25 -32.00
CA THR A 85 30.82 5.09 -31.25
C THR A 85 30.50 5.46 -29.80
N PHE A 86 31.31 6.31 -29.17
CA PHE A 86 31.06 6.84 -27.84
C PHE A 86 29.75 7.64 -27.79
N ASN A 87 29.53 8.57 -28.72
CA ASN A 87 28.29 9.35 -28.79
C ASN A 87 27.07 8.42 -28.94
N GLN A 88 27.17 7.37 -29.76
CA GLN A 88 26.09 6.39 -29.91
C GLN A 88 25.82 5.61 -28.62
N MET A 89 26.86 5.08 -27.97
CA MET A 89 26.71 4.39 -26.68
C MET A 89 26.13 5.29 -25.60
N SER A 90 26.62 6.54 -25.50
CA SER A 90 26.11 7.54 -24.57
C SER A 90 24.62 7.82 -24.79
N SER A 91 24.20 7.94 -26.06
CA SER A 91 22.80 8.20 -26.41
C SER A 91 21.89 7.02 -26.04
N GLU A 92 22.31 5.79 -26.32
CA GLU A 92 21.55 4.59 -25.92
C GLU A 92 21.47 4.44 -24.40
N LEU A 93 22.56 4.70 -23.68
CA LEU A 93 22.56 4.67 -22.22
C LEU A 93 21.63 5.74 -21.63
N HIS A 94 21.63 6.95 -22.21
CA HIS A 94 20.71 8.01 -21.81
C HIS A 94 19.23 7.62 -22.04
N LYS A 95 18.90 7.01 -23.19
CA LYS A 95 17.54 6.48 -23.43
C LYS A 95 17.14 5.42 -22.41
N LEU A 96 18.05 4.51 -22.08
CA LEU A 96 17.80 3.49 -21.05
C LEU A 96 17.54 4.14 -19.69
N TYR A 97 18.34 5.14 -19.31
CA TYR A 97 18.12 5.89 -18.07
C TYR A 97 16.74 6.54 -18.03
N LEU A 98 16.34 7.28 -19.08
CA LEU A 98 15.02 7.90 -19.16
C LEU A 98 13.88 6.87 -19.08
N SER A 99 14.04 5.72 -19.75
CA SER A 99 13.03 4.65 -19.69
C SER A 99 12.95 4.01 -18.30
N LEU A 100 14.08 3.87 -17.61
CA LEU A 100 14.14 3.33 -16.27
C LEU A 100 13.53 4.32 -15.27
N GLU A 101 13.83 5.61 -15.39
CA GLU A 101 13.25 6.66 -14.56
C GLU A 101 11.72 6.70 -14.69
N ALA A 102 11.21 6.67 -15.93
CA ALA A 102 9.78 6.58 -16.17
C ALA A 102 9.16 5.30 -15.57
N SER A 103 9.85 4.15 -15.68
CA SER A 103 9.36 2.90 -15.11
C SER A 103 9.42 2.88 -13.58
N VAL A 104 10.43 3.49 -12.98
CA VAL A 104 10.55 3.66 -11.52
C VAL A 104 9.44 4.57 -11.01
N GLU A 105 9.13 5.66 -11.72
CA GLU A 105 8.05 6.57 -11.37
C GLU A 105 6.69 5.85 -11.44
N GLU A 106 6.42 5.12 -12.52
CA GLU A 106 5.22 4.31 -12.69
C GLU A 106 5.08 3.26 -11.57
N LYS A 107 6.13 2.46 -11.32
CA LYS A 107 6.11 1.43 -10.26
C LYS A 107 5.97 2.02 -8.87
N THR A 108 6.61 3.16 -8.61
CA THR A 108 6.47 3.88 -7.34
C THR A 108 5.03 4.34 -7.15
N ARG A 109 4.39 4.89 -8.19
CA ARG A 109 2.98 5.30 -8.15
C ARG A 109 2.05 4.11 -7.88
N ASP A 110 2.18 3.02 -8.63
CA ASP A 110 1.35 1.83 -8.47
C ASP A 110 1.51 1.22 -7.07
N LEU A 111 2.74 1.19 -6.55
CA LEU A 111 3.04 0.71 -5.20
C LEU A 111 2.39 1.60 -4.14
N HIS A 112 2.46 2.93 -4.30
CA HIS A 112 1.79 3.86 -3.38
C HIS A 112 0.28 3.68 -3.38
N GLU A 113 -0.34 3.47 -4.54
CA GLU A 113 -1.77 3.20 -4.64
C GLU A 113 -2.16 1.85 -4.00
N ALA A 114 -1.41 0.78 -4.28
CA ALA A 114 -1.62 -0.51 -3.66
C ALA A 114 -1.46 -0.47 -2.14
N LYS A 115 -0.44 0.26 -1.65
CA LYS A 115 -0.21 0.48 -0.21
C LYS A 115 -1.39 1.22 0.42
N ARG A 116 -1.87 2.32 -0.18
CA ARG A 116 -3.04 3.07 0.31
C ARG A 116 -4.27 2.17 0.41
N ARG A 117 -4.54 1.36 -0.62
CA ARG A 117 -5.66 0.40 -0.61
C ARG A 117 -5.53 -0.63 0.51
N LEU A 118 -4.34 -1.22 0.68
CA LEU A 118 -4.11 -2.21 1.74
C LEU A 118 -4.29 -1.62 3.15
N GLU A 119 -3.82 -0.38 3.35
CA GLU A 119 -3.98 0.34 4.62
C GLU A 119 -5.46 0.54 4.97
N VAL A 120 -6.28 0.98 3.99
CA VAL A 120 -7.73 1.12 4.18
C VAL A 120 -8.36 -0.22 4.55
N LEU A 121 -8.05 -1.29 3.80
CA LEU A 121 -8.60 -2.62 4.07
C LEU A 121 -8.17 -3.15 5.45
N TYR A 122 -6.93 -2.88 5.84
CA TYR A 122 -6.40 -3.25 7.14
C TYR A 122 -7.12 -2.51 8.29
N GLN A 123 -7.33 -1.20 8.16
CA GLN A 123 -8.09 -0.40 9.14
C GLN A 123 -9.55 -0.88 9.24
N CYS A 124 -10.22 -1.14 8.11
CA CYS A 124 -11.56 -1.73 8.10
C CYS A 124 -11.60 -3.10 8.78
N SER A 125 -10.59 -3.94 8.55
CA SER A 125 -10.46 -5.24 9.20
C SER A 125 -10.26 -5.11 10.72
N GLN A 126 -9.43 -4.16 11.18
CA GLN A 126 -9.28 -3.89 12.61
C GLN A 126 -10.59 -3.44 13.26
N ALA A 127 -11.39 -2.61 12.57
CA ALA A 127 -12.70 -2.17 13.04
C ALA A 127 -13.70 -3.32 13.23
N LEU A 128 -13.54 -4.42 12.47
CA LEU A 128 -14.34 -5.65 12.60
C LEU A 128 -13.78 -6.65 13.61
N ASN A 129 -12.52 -6.50 14.04
CA ASN A 129 -11.86 -7.42 14.97
C ASN A 129 -12.13 -7.06 16.45
N THR A 130 -13.38 -6.73 16.75
CA THR A 130 -13.85 -6.43 18.10
C THR A 130 -14.62 -7.63 18.67
N SER A 131 -14.74 -7.72 20.01
CA SER A 131 -15.46 -8.84 20.66
C SER A 131 -16.97 -8.86 20.37
N GLN A 132 -17.54 -7.71 20.00
CA GLN A 132 -18.93 -7.60 19.54
C GLN A 132 -18.96 -6.68 18.33
N ILE A 133 -19.44 -7.18 17.21
CA ILE A 133 -19.64 -6.38 16.01
C ILE A 133 -20.99 -5.69 16.15
N ASP A 134 -21.03 -4.37 16.03
CA ASP A 134 -22.26 -3.58 16.16
C ASP A 134 -22.42 -2.53 15.04
N VAL A 135 -23.47 -1.71 15.13
CA VAL A 135 -23.73 -0.61 14.17
C VAL A 135 -22.58 0.38 14.11
N HIS A 136 -21.89 0.64 15.22
CA HIS A 136 -20.79 1.59 15.29
C HIS A 136 -19.57 1.08 14.52
N CYS A 137 -19.27 -0.22 14.58
CA CYS A 137 -18.24 -0.84 13.75
C CYS A 137 -18.49 -0.58 12.25
N PHE A 138 -19.71 -0.80 11.77
CA PHE A 138 -20.05 -0.57 10.36
C PHE A 138 -19.98 0.90 9.98
N ARG A 139 -20.48 1.80 10.83
CA ARG A 139 -20.35 3.25 10.63
C ARG A 139 -18.89 3.67 10.53
N HIS A 140 -18.03 3.14 11.41
CA HIS A 140 -16.61 3.45 11.41
C HIS A 140 -15.93 2.98 10.11
N ILE A 141 -16.29 1.82 9.57
CA ILE A 141 -15.81 1.34 8.27
C ILE A 141 -16.21 2.29 7.14
N LEU A 142 -17.47 2.73 7.09
CA LEU A 142 -17.92 3.71 6.08
C LEU A 142 -17.15 5.03 6.22
N GLN A 143 -16.88 5.46 7.46
CA GLN A 143 -16.09 6.66 7.72
C GLN A 143 -14.64 6.51 7.24
N ILE A 144 -13.96 5.39 7.53
CA ILE A 144 -12.58 5.12 7.05
C ILE A 144 -12.52 5.19 5.52
N VAL A 145 -13.50 4.60 4.83
CA VAL A 145 -13.56 4.58 3.36
C VAL A 145 -13.78 5.99 2.80
N ARG A 146 -14.67 6.78 3.42
CA ARG A 146 -14.90 8.18 3.03
C ARG A 146 -13.66 9.06 3.28
N ASP A 147 -13.03 8.93 4.44
CA ASP A 147 -11.87 9.74 4.84
C ASP A 147 -10.65 9.46 3.95
N ASN A 148 -10.61 8.29 3.29
CA ASN A 148 -9.62 7.94 2.28
C ASN A 148 -10.03 8.31 0.84
N GLU A 149 -11.05 9.16 0.65
CA GLU A 149 -11.52 9.67 -0.64
C GLU A 149 -11.98 8.57 -1.61
N ALA A 150 -12.32 7.39 -1.10
CA ALA A 150 -12.83 6.31 -1.94
C ALA A 150 -14.28 6.54 -2.37
N ALA A 151 -15.04 7.35 -1.62
CA ALA A 151 -16.39 7.76 -1.99
C ALA A 151 -16.76 9.09 -1.28
N GLU A 152 -17.55 9.92 -1.95
CA GLU A 152 -18.09 11.16 -1.42
C GLU A 152 -19.34 10.92 -0.56
N TYR A 153 -20.10 9.89 -0.93
CA TYR A 153 -21.26 9.40 -0.20
C TYR A 153 -21.22 7.88 -0.13
N LEU A 154 -21.52 7.35 1.06
CA LEU A 154 -21.66 5.93 1.34
C LEU A 154 -22.91 5.69 2.16
N GLU A 155 -23.63 4.64 1.84
CA GLU A 155 -24.79 4.17 2.59
C GLU A 155 -24.79 2.65 2.60
N LEU A 156 -24.90 2.07 3.79
CA LEU A 156 -25.10 0.65 3.98
C LEU A 156 -26.55 0.42 4.37
N ASN A 157 -27.27 -0.36 3.57
CA ASN A 157 -28.64 -0.76 3.84
C ASN A 157 -28.69 -2.26 4.16
N VAL A 158 -29.24 -2.62 5.33
CA VAL A 158 -29.32 -3.99 5.84
C VAL A 158 -30.75 -4.27 6.26
N GLY A 159 -31.50 -4.98 5.41
CA GLY A 159 -32.93 -5.22 5.58
C GLY A 159 -33.74 -3.92 5.68
N ASP A 160 -34.83 -3.93 6.45
CA ASP A 160 -35.75 -2.78 6.53
C ASP A 160 -35.39 -1.76 7.63
N ASN A 161 -34.50 -2.12 8.56
CA ASN A 161 -34.32 -1.37 9.81
C ASN A 161 -32.97 -0.69 9.96
N TRP A 162 -31.94 -1.11 9.20
CA TRP A 162 -30.58 -0.63 9.38
C TRP A 162 -30.11 0.12 8.15
N ARG A 163 -30.12 1.46 8.25
CA ARG A 163 -29.60 2.36 7.22
C ARG A 163 -28.53 3.24 7.82
N ILE A 164 -27.28 3.05 7.40
CA ILE A 164 -26.12 3.76 7.93
C ILE A 164 -25.51 4.53 6.77
N SER A 165 -25.58 5.86 6.82
CA SER A 165 -24.96 6.71 5.80
C SER A 165 -23.83 7.57 6.36
N GLU A 166 -22.86 7.84 5.51
CA GLU A 166 -21.71 8.71 5.75
C GLU A 166 -21.47 9.59 4.50
N GLY A 167 -21.46 10.91 4.70
CA GLY A 167 -21.28 11.89 3.62
C GLY A 167 -22.57 12.62 3.24
N LYS A 168 -22.54 13.37 2.14
CA LYS A 168 -23.72 14.07 1.60
C LYS A 168 -24.01 13.54 0.20
N PRO A 169 -25.25 13.12 -0.10
CA PRO A 169 -25.59 12.64 -1.42
C PRO A 169 -25.49 13.79 -2.43
N ASN A 170 -24.83 13.54 -3.56
CA ASN A 170 -24.72 14.47 -4.66
C ASN A 170 -25.69 14.06 -5.79
N PRO A 171 -26.71 14.86 -6.12
CA PRO A 171 -27.66 14.52 -7.18
C PRO A 171 -27.05 14.51 -8.59
N GLU A 172 -25.87 15.11 -8.79
CA GLU A 172 -25.18 15.13 -10.08
C GLU A 172 -24.39 13.84 -10.35
N LEU A 173 -24.08 13.05 -9.31
CA LEU A 173 -23.31 11.81 -9.45
C LEU A 173 -24.25 10.59 -9.48
N PRO A 174 -24.01 9.62 -10.39
CA PRO A 174 -24.81 8.40 -10.44
C PRO A 174 -24.61 7.58 -9.16
N MET A 175 -25.71 7.07 -8.64
CA MET A 175 -25.71 6.17 -7.49
C MET A 175 -25.25 4.77 -7.92
N GLN A 176 -24.18 4.27 -7.32
CA GLN A 176 -23.68 2.92 -7.55
C GLN A 176 -24.16 2.00 -6.41
N ILE A 177 -24.59 0.79 -6.77
CA ILE A 177 -25.11 -0.20 -5.84
C ILE A 177 -24.27 -1.45 -5.94
N LEU A 178 -23.78 -1.92 -4.81
CA LEU A 178 -22.97 -3.11 -4.69
C LEU A 178 -23.59 -4.04 -3.63
N PRO A 179 -23.92 -5.30 -3.97
CA PRO A 179 -24.48 -6.22 -3.00
C PRO A 179 -23.44 -6.59 -1.95
N VAL A 180 -23.84 -6.57 -0.69
CA VAL A 180 -23.04 -6.98 0.46
C VAL A 180 -23.33 -8.45 0.73
N THR A 181 -22.43 -9.31 0.25
CA THR A 181 -22.62 -10.75 0.26
C THR A 181 -21.58 -11.46 1.11
N MET A 182 -21.99 -12.58 1.68
CA MET A 182 -21.10 -13.57 2.26
C MET A 182 -21.48 -14.94 1.70
N GLN A 183 -20.53 -15.59 1.03
CA GLN A 183 -20.78 -16.78 0.21
C GLN A 183 -21.82 -16.49 -0.89
N GLU A 184 -23.00 -17.10 -0.84
CA GLU A 184 -24.10 -16.90 -1.80
C GLU A 184 -25.27 -16.11 -1.22
N THR A 185 -25.18 -15.65 0.03
CA THR A 185 -26.26 -14.93 0.71
C THR A 185 -25.99 -13.43 0.71
N VAL A 186 -27.00 -12.64 0.30
CA VAL A 186 -27.00 -11.18 0.37
C VAL A 186 -27.49 -10.76 1.76
N TYR A 187 -26.67 -10.01 2.49
CA TYR A 187 -27.02 -9.47 3.81
C TYR A 187 -27.43 -7.99 3.74
N GLY A 188 -27.10 -7.30 2.66
CA GLY A 188 -27.44 -5.91 2.47
C GLY A 188 -26.95 -5.35 1.14
N GLU A 189 -27.05 -4.05 0.99
CA GLU A 189 -26.59 -3.30 -0.19
C GLU A 189 -25.72 -2.13 0.26
N LEU A 190 -24.56 -1.98 -0.40
CA LEU A 190 -23.67 -0.85 -0.25
C LEU A 190 -23.90 0.11 -1.42
N HIS A 191 -24.33 1.29 -1.06
CA HIS A 191 -24.79 2.36 -1.91
C HIS A 191 -23.72 3.45 -1.87
N TRP A 192 -23.17 3.87 -3.00
CA TRP A 192 -22.06 4.84 -3.00
C TRP A 192 -22.05 5.79 -4.20
N GLN A 193 -21.39 6.94 -4.02
CA GLN A 193 -21.16 7.94 -5.07
C GLN A 193 -19.72 8.43 -5.02
N ASN A 194 -19.09 8.57 -6.20
CA ASN A 194 -17.77 9.19 -6.32
C ASN A 194 -17.60 9.81 -7.71
N SER A 195 -16.80 10.89 -7.80
CA SER A 195 -16.37 11.48 -9.06
C SER A 195 -15.50 10.52 -9.90
N HIS A 196 -14.69 9.67 -9.26
CA HIS A 196 -13.84 8.68 -9.92
C HIS A 196 -14.27 7.24 -9.59
N VAL A 197 -15.28 6.74 -10.32
CA VAL A 197 -15.89 5.42 -10.08
C VAL A 197 -14.88 4.27 -10.28
N SER A 198 -14.09 4.29 -11.35
CA SER A 198 -13.22 3.16 -11.74
C SER A 198 -12.06 2.89 -10.76
N SER A 199 -11.55 3.91 -10.08
CA SER A 199 -10.48 3.75 -9.09
C SER A 199 -10.99 3.20 -7.75
N SER A 200 -12.24 3.50 -7.40
CA SER A 200 -12.84 3.12 -6.12
C SER A 200 -13.46 1.73 -6.12
N GLU A 201 -13.87 1.23 -7.28
CA GLU A 201 -14.57 -0.05 -7.42
C GLU A 201 -13.82 -1.26 -6.82
N PRO A 202 -12.50 -1.47 -7.03
CA PRO A 202 -11.79 -2.61 -6.43
C PRO A 202 -11.75 -2.56 -4.90
N LEU A 203 -11.58 -1.35 -4.34
CA LEU A 203 -11.56 -1.14 -2.89
C LEU A 203 -12.96 -1.38 -2.30
N LEU A 204 -13.99 -0.82 -2.93
CA LEU A 204 -15.38 -0.97 -2.47
C LEU A 204 -15.89 -2.40 -2.59
N ASN A 205 -15.46 -3.16 -3.60
CA ASN A 205 -15.69 -4.61 -3.68
C ASN A 205 -15.11 -5.35 -2.46
N SER A 206 -13.88 -5.01 -2.10
CA SER A 206 -13.20 -5.61 -0.94
C SER A 206 -13.88 -5.20 0.38
N VAL A 207 -14.27 -3.92 0.50
CA VAL A 207 -15.03 -3.41 1.65
C VAL A 207 -16.39 -4.07 1.76
N SER A 208 -17.13 -4.23 0.65
CA SER A 208 -18.41 -4.92 0.62
C SER A 208 -18.29 -6.36 1.11
N SER A 209 -17.26 -7.10 0.68
CA SER A 209 -17.00 -8.45 1.19
C SER A 209 -16.70 -8.45 2.70
N MET A 210 -15.95 -7.47 3.20
CA MET A 210 -15.69 -7.33 4.65
C MET A 210 -16.96 -7.00 5.43
N LEU A 211 -17.78 -6.06 4.94
CA LEU A 211 -19.08 -5.74 5.53
C LEU A 211 -19.98 -6.97 5.55
N GLY A 212 -20.00 -7.78 4.49
CA GLY A 212 -20.76 -9.02 4.42
C GLY A 212 -20.34 -10.03 5.49
N ARG A 213 -19.04 -10.21 5.70
CA ARG A 213 -18.51 -11.02 6.80
C ARG A 213 -18.93 -10.47 8.17
N GLY A 214 -18.79 -9.16 8.37
CA GLY A 214 -19.16 -8.51 9.62
C GLY A 214 -20.65 -8.66 9.94
N LEU A 215 -21.53 -8.49 8.94
CA LEU A 215 -22.98 -8.65 9.08
C LEU A 215 -23.34 -10.11 9.40
N TYR A 216 -22.73 -11.07 8.71
CA TYR A 216 -22.89 -12.49 9.02
C TYR A 216 -22.52 -12.80 10.48
N PHE A 217 -21.35 -12.34 10.93
CA PHE A 217 -20.92 -12.54 12.31
C PHE A 217 -21.84 -11.84 13.33
N ASN A 218 -22.29 -10.61 13.05
CA ASN A 218 -23.26 -9.91 13.91
C ASN A 218 -24.56 -10.71 14.05
N GLN A 219 -25.09 -11.25 12.95
CA GLN A 219 -26.30 -12.06 12.96
C GLN A 219 -26.09 -13.38 13.71
N ALA A 220 -24.99 -14.08 13.45
CA ALA A 220 -24.63 -15.31 14.16
C ALA A 220 -24.49 -15.08 15.68
N GLN A 221 -23.87 -13.97 16.08
CA GLN A 221 -23.71 -13.58 17.48
C GLN A 221 -25.06 -13.32 18.16
N LYS A 222 -25.97 -12.61 17.48
CA LYS A 222 -27.34 -12.38 17.97
C LYS A 222 -28.11 -13.69 18.15
N HIS A 223 -28.00 -14.62 17.20
CA HIS A 223 -28.63 -15.93 17.31
C HIS A 223 -28.05 -16.74 18.48
N PHE A 224 -26.73 -16.72 18.66
CA PHE A 224 -26.09 -17.42 19.77
C PHE A 224 -26.52 -16.86 21.13
N GLN A 225 -26.60 -15.53 21.27
CA GLN A 225 -27.11 -14.89 22.50
C GLN A 225 -28.56 -15.27 22.79
N GLN A 226 -29.42 -15.35 21.78
CA GLN A 226 -30.82 -15.78 21.95
C GLN A 226 -30.90 -17.23 22.43
N LEU A 227 -30.07 -18.13 21.89
CA LEU A 227 -30.00 -19.53 22.33
C LEU A 227 -29.55 -19.62 23.79
N LEU A 228 -28.52 -18.87 24.17
CA LEU A 228 -28.02 -18.85 25.56
C LEU A 228 -29.10 -18.36 26.52
N LEU A 229 -29.84 -17.30 26.16
CA LEU A 229 -30.96 -16.79 26.96
C LEU A 229 -32.10 -17.81 27.07
N MET A 230 -32.37 -18.59 26.02
CA MET A 230 -33.38 -19.66 26.06
C MET A 230 -32.95 -20.80 26.98
N GLU A 231 -31.68 -21.20 26.93
CA GLU A 231 -31.11 -22.23 27.80
C GLU A 231 -31.12 -21.81 29.27
N GLU A 232 -30.75 -20.55 29.55
CA GLU A 232 -30.80 -19.95 30.88
C GLU A 232 -32.24 -19.96 31.41
N ARG A 233 -33.20 -19.46 30.62
CA ARG A 233 -34.62 -19.46 30.99
C ARG A 233 -35.16 -20.86 31.24
N ALA A 234 -34.78 -21.84 30.41
CA ALA A 234 -35.19 -23.23 30.59
C ALA A 234 -34.59 -23.85 31.86
N THR A 235 -33.35 -23.50 32.20
CA THR A 235 -32.68 -23.96 33.42
C THR A 235 -33.32 -23.35 34.66
N ILE A 236 -33.53 -22.02 34.67
CA ILE A 236 -34.22 -21.32 35.76
C ILE A 236 -35.63 -21.90 35.95
N ALA A 237 -36.38 -22.11 34.88
CA ALA A 237 -37.72 -22.69 34.97
C ALA A 237 -37.69 -24.08 35.63
N ARG A 238 -36.68 -24.91 35.31
CA ARG A 238 -36.52 -26.25 35.89
C ARG A 238 -36.13 -26.19 37.37
N GLU A 239 -35.18 -25.33 37.75
CA GLU A 239 -34.77 -25.15 39.14
C GLU A 239 -35.89 -24.53 40.00
N LEU A 240 -36.61 -23.55 39.46
CA LEU A 240 -37.78 -22.98 40.10
C LEU A 240 -38.86 -24.04 40.29
N HIS A 241 -39.15 -24.84 39.26
CA HIS A 241 -40.15 -25.91 39.35
C HIS A 241 -39.75 -26.98 40.38
N ASP A 242 -38.49 -27.41 40.42
CA ASP A 242 -38.03 -28.39 41.41
C ASP A 242 -38.07 -27.84 42.84
N SER A 243 -37.58 -26.61 43.07
CA SER A 243 -37.62 -25.97 44.39
C SER A 243 -39.05 -25.71 44.89
N LEU A 244 -39.96 -25.27 44.02
CA LEU A 244 -41.38 -25.12 44.34
C LEU A 244 -42.03 -26.47 44.69
N ALA A 245 -41.71 -27.53 43.93
CA ALA A 245 -42.22 -28.88 44.20
C ALA A 245 -41.73 -29.42 45.54
N GLN A 246 -40.46 -29.15 45.90
CA GLN A 246 -39.89 -29.52 47.20
C GLN A 246 -40.58 -28.80 48.37
N VAL A 247 -40.77 -27.48 48.27
CA VAL A 247 -41.46 -26.69 49.31
C VAL A 247 -42.91 -27.15 49.48
N LEU A 248 -43.65 -27.35 48.38
CA LEU A 248 -45.02 -27.86 48.41
C LEU A 248 -45.09 -29.26 49.03
N SER A 249 -44.14 -30.14 48.71
CA SER A 249 -44.06 -31.49 49.29
C SER A 249 -43.79 -31.45 50.80
N TYR A 250 -42.87 -30.58 51.24
CA TYR A 250 -42.60 -30.37 52.67
C TYR A 250 -43.83 -29.83 53.40
N LEU A 251 -44.49 -28.81 52.85
CA LEU A 251 -45.73 -28.26 53.42
C LEU A 251 -46.84 -29.31 53.52
N ARG A 252 -46.97 -30.18 52.51
CA ARG A 252 -47.95 -31.28 52.52
C ARG A 252 -47.67 -32.29 53.64
N ILE A 253 -46.40 -32.63 53.88
CA ILE A 253 -46.00 -33.52 54.98
C ILE A 253 -46.29 -32.86 56.33
N GLN A 254 -45.93 -31.58 56.51
CA GLN A 254 -46.21 -30.83 57.75
C GLN A 254 -47.71 -30.73 58.02
N LEU A 255 -48.52 -30.47 56.99
CA LEU A 255 -49.98 -30.45 57.09
C LEU A 255 -50.54 -31.80 57.54
N THR A 256 -50.00 -32.90 57.01
CA THR A 256 -50.41 -34.27 57.38
C THR A 256 -50.08 -34.57 58.84
N LEU A 257 -48.91 -34.16 59.32
CA LEU A 257 -48.50 -34.30 60.72
C LEU A 257 -49.37 -33.43 61.65
N LEU A 258 -49.65 -32.19 61.24
CA LEU A 258 -50.50 -31.28 61.99
C LEU A 258 -51.93 -31.83 62.13
N LYS A 259 -52.50 -32.38 61.04
CA LYS A 259 -53.81 -33.03 61.05
C LYS A 259 -53.91 -34.19 62.05
N ARG A 260 -52.82 -34.95 62.22
CA ARG A 260 -52.74 -36.07 63.18
C ARG A 260 -52.59 -35.59 64.63
N SER A 261 -52.11 -34.37 64.83
CA SER A 261 -51.80 -33.81 66.15
C SER A 261 -52.98 -33.05 66.77
N ILE A 262 -54.00 -32.73 65.97
CA ILE A 262 -55.19 -31.98 66.40
C ILE A 262 -56.29 -32.97 66.82
N PRO A 263 -56.94 -32.78 67.98
CA PRO A 263 -58.08 -33.60 68.42
C PRO A 263 -59.25 -33.56 67.42
N GLU A 264 -59.93 -34.70 67.22
CA GLU A 264 -61.07 -34.81 66.28
C GLU A 264 -62.30 -33.99 66.70
N ASP A 265 -62.36 -33.50 67.95
CA ASP A 265 -63.47 -32.70 68.47
C ASP A 265 -63.46 -31.23 68.02
N ASN A 266 -62.34 -30.74 67.48
CA ASN A 266 -62.21 -29.36 67.03
C ASN A 266 -62.59 -29.20 65.54
N ALA A 267 -63.90 -29.14 65.30
CA ALA A 267 -64.48 -29.00 63.96
C ALA A 267 -63.92 -27.79 63.17
N THR A 268 -63.66 -26.67 63.86
CA THR A 268 -63.11 -25.45 63.23
C THR A 268 -61.69 -25.67 62.69
N ALA A 269 -60.83 -26.31 63.47
CA ALA A 269 -59.46 -26.62 63.06
C ALA A 269 -59.43 -27.65 61.91
N GLN A 270 -60.32 -28.65 61.94
CA GLN A 270 -60.45 -29.65 60.87
C GLN A 270 -60.90 -29.02 59.54
N SER A 271 -61.84 -28.06 59.57
CA SER A 271 -62.27 -27.31 58.38
C SER A 271 -61.11 -26.53 57.75
N ILE A 272 -60.36 -25.78 58.55
CA ILE A 272 -59.21 -24.99 58.07
C ILE A 272 -58.13 -25.90 57.48
N MET A 273 -57.86 -27.05 58.10
CA MET A 273 -56.90 -28.03 57.57
C MET A 273 -57.35 -28.61 56.23
N ALA A 274 -58.65 -28.86 56.04
CA ALA A 274 -59.20 -29.34 54.79
C ALA A 274 -59.02 -28.31 53.67
N ASP A 275 -59.28 -27.03 53.95
CA ASP A 275 -59.09 -25.93 52.99
C ASP A 275 -57.61 -25.77 52.58
N PHE A 276 -56.68 -25.80 53.56
CA PHE A 276 -55.25 -25.77 53.26
C PHE A 276 -54.78 -27.00 52.47
N SER A 277 -55.33 -28.17 52.77
CA SER A 277 -55.00 -29.39 52.02
C SER A 277 -55.47 -29.31 50.59
N GLN A 278 -56.65 -28.74 50.36
CA GLN A 278 -57.21 -28.56 49.03
C GLN A 278 -56.37 -27.55 48.24
N ALA A 279 -56.07 -26.39 48.83
CA ALA A 279 -55.24 -25.35 48.21
C ALA A 279 -53.82 -25.85 47.87
N LEU A 280 -53.20 -26.65 48.75
CA LEU A 280 -51.88 -27.25 48.47
C LEU A 280 -51.93 -28.28 47.34
N ASN A 281 -52.99 -29.08 47.26
CA ASN A 281 -53.17 -30.06 46.17
C ASN A 281 -53.43 -29.36 44.82
N ASP A 282 -54.19 -28.27 44.83
CA ASP A 282 -54.46 -27.47 43.64
C ASP A 282 -53.18 -26.78 43.16
N ALA A 283 -52.40 -26.17 44.07
CA ALA A 283 -51.10 -25.59 43.75
C ALA A 283 -50.09 -26.63 43.23
N TYR A 284 -50.10 -27.85 43.77
CA TYR A 284 -49.24 -28.94 43.30
C TYR A 284 -49.62 -29.46 41.91
N ARG A 285 -50.92 -29.54 41.60
CA ARG A 285 -51.41 -29.88 40.25
C ARG A 285 -51.01 -28.82 39.24
N GLN A 286 -51.22 -27.55 39.57
CA GLN A 286 -50.93 -26.43 38.69
C GLN A 286 -49.43 -26.24 38.43
N LEU A 287 -48.57 -26.66 39.36
CA LEU A 287 -47.12 -26.67 39.11
C LEU A 287 -46.72 -27.73 38.08
N ARG A 288 -47.39 -28.90 38.07
CA ARG A 288 -47.04 -30.08 37.26
C ARG A 288 -47.59 -30.06 35.83
N GLU A 289 -48.59 -29.23 35.57
CA GLU A 289 -49.08 -28.89 34.22
C GLU A 289 -48.21 -27.82 33.57
#